data_AF-A0A2V8TTE1-F1
#
_entry.id   AF-A0A2V8TTE1-F1
#
_cell.length_a   1.000
_cell.length_b   1.000
_cell.length_c   1.000
_cell.angle_alpha   90.00
_cell.angle_beta   90.00
_cell.angle_gamma   90.00
#
_symmetry.space_group_name_H-M   'P 1'
#
loop_
_entity.id
_entity.type
_entity.pdbx_description
1 polymer ?
#
loop_
_entity_poly.entity_id
_entity_poly.type
_entity_poly.pdbx_seq_one_letter_code
_entity_poly.pdbx_strand_id
1 'polypeptide(L)'
;MRFRCAQCRALTQVQIPARMTAPIVTACSGCGRRYRFAVDRPRAADDQERYRQAKEFAEANQIDLGSAYSILEGVMTLEDARALRKGLPPLRPAAPPAPAGAPERLSVSPRSDLEEALVQASEAAAREAPDSKSESRTAPTLRTPPGQRPVVVRPALAESEVGYDPGFADAVRDGTLTPRQALERGERRALALRLSQRHRLSMDLALRVADNRLTVHQALQQKASNEAKVPPRPQTSVSHGVWNFMVFSVGAMILVGLGMHIYDVWGEYLAQRGLAALSLPEAAAASRHAGQGPSGGQPAPAVPAPPPPLTVPRTDSTGQLVEVVGPDPRSVLIAFCSTGRQSGRRDPIEIDPTAPPDASARWGLFRNLEQPSMPVRAILIRKDPRTGRWSAGDGRSPIMTEPPPQLAPGARPVPVSATAAGGS
;
A
#
# COMPACT_ATOMS: atom_id res chain seq x y z
N MET A 1 -0.56 -15.09 -2.61
CA MET A 1 -1.46 -15.43 -1.49
C MET A 1 -0.90 -14.88 -0.19
N ARG A 2 -1.74 -14.58 0.82
CA ARG A 2 -1.30 -14.27 2.18
C ARG A 2 -1.96 -15.21 3.17
N PHE A 3 -1.22 -15.73 4.15
CA PHE A 3 -1.76 -16.54 5.24
C PHE A 3 -1.24 -16.02 6.59
N ARG A 4 -1.95 -16.33 7.68
CA ARG A 4 -1.51 -16.04 9.05
C ARG A 4 -0.86 -17.27 9.66
N CYS A 5 0.31 -17.06 10.26
CA CYS A 5 0.97 -18.11 11.01
C CYS A 5 0.21 -18.45 12.29
N ALA A 6 -0.13 -19.72 12.50
CA ALA A 6 -0.80 -20.17 13.72
C ALA A 6 0.00 -19.87 15.01
N GLN A 7 1.34 -19.81 14.91
CA GLN A 7 2.21 -19.62 16.08
C GLN A 7 2.46 -18.14 16.43
N CYS A 8 2.97 -17.35 15.47
CA CYS A 8 3.33 -15.95 15.73
C CYS A 8 2.34 -14.94 15.13
N ARG A 9 1.26 -15.39 14.47
CA ARG A 9 0.17 -14.56 13.96
C ARG A 9 0.57 -13.58 12.84
N ALA A 10 1.83 -13.60 12.43
CA ALA A 10 2.37 -12.78 11.35
C ALA A 10 1.71 -13.14 10.02
N LEU A 11 1.34 -12.12 9.25
CA LEU A 11 0.81 -12.26 7.90
C LEU A 11 2.00 -12.51 6.95
N THR A 12 2.09 -13.74 6.42
CA THR A 12 3.17 -14.14 5.51
C THR A 12 2.65 -14.17 4.08
N GLN A 13 3.36 -13.51 3.17
CA GLN A 13 3.06 -13.55 1.75
C GLN A 13 3.78 -14.73 1.09
N VAL A 14 3.03 -15.57 0.38
CA VAL A 14 3.55 -16.72 -0.36
C VAL A 14 3.29 -16.50 -1.84
N GLN A 15 4.36 -16.62 -2.62
CA GLN A 15 4.30 -16.72 -4.07
C GLN A 15 4.21 -18.20 -4.44
N ILE A 16 3.05 -18.61 -4.94
CA ILE A 16 2.82 -19.98 -5.40
C ILE A 16 2.85 -19.92 -6.93
N PRO A 17 3.80 -20.60 -7.60
CA PRO A 17 3.85 -20.64 -9.07
C PRO A 17 2.59 -21.28 -9.64
N ALA A 18 2.11 -20.77 -10.79
CA ALA A 18 0.85 -21.20 -11.40
C ALA A 18 0.84 -22.66 -11.92
N ARG A 19 2.01 -23.30 -12.03
CA ARG A 19 2.17 -24.69 -12.47
C ARG A 19 3.10 -25.42 -11.50
N MET A 20 2.54 -26.05 -10.47
CA MET A 20 3.30 -26.94 -9.60
C MET A 20 2.52 -28.22 -9.33
N THR A 21 3.22 -29.34 -9.44
CA THR A 21 2.75 -30.70 -9.14
C THR A 21 3.36 -31.22 -7.83
N ALA A 22 4.09 -30.39 -7.09
CA ALA A 22 4.76 -30.74 -5.85
C ALA A 22 4.32 -29.83 -4.69
N PRO A 23 4.27 -30.35 -3.44
CA PRO A 23 3.80 -29.59 -2.29
C PRO A 23 4.82 -28.51 -1.93
N ILE A 24 4.35 -27.28 -1.77
CA ILE A 24 5.20 -26.15 -1.45
C ILE A 24 5.36 -26.06 0.06
N VAL A 25 6.61 -26.00 0.51
CA VAL A 25 6.94 -25.73 1.91
C VAL A 25 7.40 -24.28 2.01
N THR A 26 6.67 -23.46 2.77
CA THR A 26 7.05 -22.05 3.02
C THR A 26 7.27 -21.81 4.51
N ALA A 27 8.30 -21.05 4.85
CA ALA A 27 8.56 -20.61 6.21
C ALA A 27 7.79 -19.32 6.54
N CYS A 28 7.23 -19.23 7.74
CA CYS A 28 6.67 -17.99 8.24
C CYS A 28 7.75 -16.92 8.38
N SER A 29 7.49 -15.69 7.91
CA SER A 29 8.42 -14.57 8.01
C SER A 29 8.71 -14.12 9.45
N GLY A 30 7.79 -14.39 10.39
CA GLY A 30 7.93 -14.00 11.79
C GLY A 30 8.67 -15.03 12.66
N CYS A 31 8.28 -16.31 12.60
CA CYS A 31 8.83 -17.35 13.49
C CYS A 31 9.64 -18.45 12.78
N GLY A 32 9.76 -18.40 11.45
CA GLY A 32 10.49 -19.41 10.67
C GLY A 32 9.83 -20.78 10.57
N ARG A 33 8.68 -21.01 11.23
CA ARG A 33 7.97 -22.29 11.17
C ARG A 33 7.55 -22.62 9.74
N ARG A 34 7.82 -23.86 9.32
CA ARG A 34 7.54 -24.35 7.97
C ARG A 34 6.11 -24.87 7.87
N TYR A 35 5.42 -24.45 6.82
CA TYR A 35 4.05 -24.85 6.49
C TYR A 35 4.05 -25.53 5.12
N ARG A 36 3.37 -26.67 5.00
CA ARG A 36 3.24 -27.43 3.76
C ARG A 36 1.84 -27.19 3.19
N PHE A 37 1.78 -26.66 1.97
CA PHE A 37 0.53 -26.44 1.25
C PHE A 37 0.24 -27.64 0.35
N ALA A 38 -1.02 -28.07 0.30
CA ALA A 38 -1.44 -29.20 -0.53
C ALA A 38 -1.32 -28.89 -2.03
N VAL A 39 -1.05 -29.93 -2.82
CA VAL A 39 -0.66 -29.84 -4.24
C VAL A 39 -1.82 -29.56 -5.18
N ASP A 40 -3.03 -29.93 -4.78
CA ASP A 40 -4.20 -29.83 -5.67
C ASP A 40 -4.78 -28.42 -5.65
N ARG A 41 -4.07 -27.54 -6.37
CA ARG A 41 -4.50 -26.18 -6.62
C ARG A 41 -5.13 -26.10 -8.02
N PRO A 42 -6.46 -26.04 -8.15
CA PRO A 42 -7.07 -25.76 -9.44
C PRO A 42 -6.74 -24.33 -9.92
N ARG A 43 -6.78 -24.14 -11.25
CA ARG A 43 -6.14 -23.05 -12.02
C ARG A 43 -6.58 -21.63 -11.60
N ALA A 44 -5.84 -20.63 -12.07
CA ALA A 44 -6.04 -19.18 -11.82
C ALA A 44 -7.47 -18.63 -12.06
N ALA A 45 -8.35 -19.33 -12.79
CA ALA A 45 -9.77 -18.97 -12.88
C ALA A 45 -10.52 -19.13 -11.54
N ASP A 46 -9.99 -19.93 -10.61
CA ASP A 46 -10.56 -20.19 -9.29
C ASP A 46 -10.07 -19.23 -8.20
N ASP A 47 -9.19 -18.27 -8.49
CA ASP A 47 -8.73 -17.31 -7.45
C ASP A 47 -9.89 -16.42 -6.98
N GLN A 48 -10.81 -16.06 -7.89
CA GLN A 48 -12.01 -15.31 -7.56
C GLN A 48 -13.01 -16.14 -6.74
N GLU A 49 -13.15 -17.42 -7.08
CA GLU A 49 -14.00 -18.36 -6.34
C GLU A 49 -13.45 -18.64 -4.94
N ARG A 50 -12.13 -18.82 -4.81
CA ARG A 50 -11.45 -18.93 -3.51
C ARG A 50 -11.60 -17.68 -2.66
N TYR A 51 -11.49 -16.50 -3.27
CA TYR A 51 -11.72 -15.26 -2.56
C TYR A 51 -13.17 -15.17 -2.07
N ARG A 52 -14.13 -15.57 -2.91
CA ARG A 52 -15.55 -15.65 -2.54
C ARG A 52 -15.76 -16.60 -1.36
N GLN A 53 -15.25 -17.83 -1.44
CA GLN A 53 -15.36 -18.83 -0.37
C GLN A 53 -14.66 -18.39 0.92
N ALA A 54 -13.45 -17.84 0.83
CA ALA A 54 -12.73 -17.32 2.00
C ALA A 54 -13.48 -16.14 2.65
N LYS A 55 -14.10 -15.28 1.84
CA LYS A 55 -14.91 -14.17 2.31
C LYS A 55 -16.20 -14.65 2.99
N GLU A 56 -16.95 -15.54 2.35
CA GLU A 56 -18.17 -16.14 2.92
C GLU A 56 -17.85 -16.87 4.23
N PHE A 57 -16.76 -17.65 4.26
CA PHE A 57 -16.29 -18.33 5.46
C PHE A 57 -15.88 -17.36 6.57
N ALA A 58 -15.18 -16.27 6.23
CA ALA A 58 -14.78 -15.23 7.16
C ALA A 58 -15.99 -14.51 7.78
N GLU A 59 -17.00 -14.19 6.97
CA GLU A 59 -18.23 -13.54 7.40
C GLU A 59 -19.07 -14.47 8.28
N ALA A 60 -19.28 -15.72 7.87
CA ALA A 60 -20.04 -16.71 8.63
C ALA A 60 -19.42 -17.01 10.00
N ASN A 61 -18.09 -17.09 10.06
CA ASN A 61 -17.36 -17.42 11.29
C ASN A 61 -16.88 -16.21 12.06
N GLN A 62 -17.13 -15.00 11.55
CA GLN A 62 -16.75 -13.75 12.19
C GLN A 62 -15.25 -13.63 12.51
N ILE A 63 -14.40 -14.04 11.55
CA ILE A 63 -12.93 -14.01 11.61
C ILE A 63 -12.34 -13.11 10.52
N ASP A 64 -11.07 -12.74 10.60
CA ASP A 64 -10.42 -11.98 9.52
C ASP A 64 -10.16 -12.84 8.29
N LEU A 65 -10.16 -12.21 7.11
CA LEU A 65 -9.99 -12.89 5.83
C LEU A 65 -8.67 -13.69 5.75
N GLY A 66 -7.59 -13.18 6.35
CA GLY A 66 -6.30 -13.90 6.38
C GLY A 66 -6.37 -15.18 7.21
N SER A 67 -7.13 -15.17 8.30
CA SER A 67 -7.41 -16.37 9.10
C SER A 67 -8.28 -17.37 8.36
N ALA A 68 -9.30 -16.91 7.63
CA ALA A 68 -10.14 -17.77 6.80
C ALA A 68 -9.31 -18.51 5.72
N TYR A 69 -8.40 -17.81 5.02
CA TYR A 69 -7.46 -18.45 4.10
C TYR A 69 -6.57 -19.49 4.78
N SER A 70 -6.15 -19.23 6.02
CA SER A 70 -5.29 -20.15 6.75
C SER A 70 -6.04 -21.42 7.18
N ILE A 71 -7.33 -21.31 7.48
CA ILE A 71 -8.18 -22.46 7.81
C ILE A 71 -8.48 -23.29 6.55
N LEU A 72 -8.90 -22.64 5.47
CA LEU A 72 -9.22 -23.32 4.21
C LEU A 72 -8.02 -24.07 3.61
N GLU A 73 -6.80 -23.63 3.93
CA GLU A 73 -5.56 -24.26 3.46
C GLU A 73 -4.95 -25.19 4.53
N GLY A 74 -5.67 -25.48 5.62
CA GLY A 74 -5.27 -26.43 6.66
C GLY A 74 -4.11 -25.98 7.55
N VAL A 75 -3.78 -24.68 7.53
CA VAL A 75 -2.65 -24.08 8.27
C VAL A 75 -3.02 -23.74 9.72
N MET A 76 -4.30 -23.48 9.99
CA MET A 76 -4.80 -23.03 11.28
C MET A 76 -6.19 -23.60 11.56
N THR A 77 -6.52 -23.84 12.83
CA THR A 77 -7.86 -24.28 13.25
C THR A 77 -8.82 -23.10 13.39
N LEU A 78 -10.14 -23.37 13.45
CA LEU A 78 -11.15 -22.33 13.64
C LEU A 78 -11.07 -21.72 15.05
N GLU A 79 -10.74 -22.55 16.04
CA GLU A 79 -10.56 -22.18 17.44
C GLU A 79 -9.40 -21.19 17.58
N ASP A 80 -8.26 -21.48 16.95
CA ASP A 80 -7.09 -20.60 16.94
C ASP A 80 -7.44 -19.24 16.31
N ALA A 81 -8.16 -19.24 15.18
CA ALA A 81 -8.58 -18.01 14.51
C ALA A 81 -9.51 -17.14 15.38
N ARG A 82 -10.46 -17.76 16.10
CA ARG A 82 -11.36 -17.05 17.03
C ARG A 82 -10.59 -16.49 18.22
N ALA A 83 -9.58 -17.19 18.72
CA ALA A 83 -8.71 -16.70 19.80
C ALA A 83 -7.93 -15.44 19.39
N LEU A 84 -7.54 -15.30 18.11
CA LEU A 84 -6.89 -14.08 17.59
C LEU A 84 -7.75 -12.84 17.76
N ARG A 85 -9.05 -12.94 17.42
CA ARG A 85 -9.97 -11.80 17.48
C ARG A 85 -10.26 -11.35 18.90
N LYS A 86 -10.29 -12.29 19.85
CA LYS A 86 -10.52 -12.02 21.27
C LYS A 86 -9.29 -11.44 21.98
N GLY A 87 -8.16 -11.26 21.27
CA GLY A 87 -6.91 -10.80 21.88
C GLY A 87 -6.30 -11.78 22.88
N LEU A 88 -6.77 -13.04 22.88
CA LEU A 88 -6.27 -14.06 23.80
C LEU A 88 -4.83 -14.43 23.42
N PRO A 89 -3.92 -14.61 24.38
CA PRO A 89 -2.58 -15.12 24.11
C PRO A 89 -2.67 -16.50 23.46
N PRO A 90 -1.73 -16.87 22.57
CA PRO A 90 -1.77 -18.17 21.90
C PRO A 90 -1.74 -19.29 22.94
N LEU A 91 -2.66 -20.24 22.82
CA LEU A 91 -2.56 -21.53 23.51
C LEU A 91 -1.27 -22.18 23.02
N ARG A 92 -0.26 -22.20 23.88
CA ARG A 92 1.02 -22.83 23.59
C ARG A 92 0.72 -24.33 23.40
N PRO A 93 0.91 -24.92 22.20
CA PRO A 93 0.78 -26.37 22.08
C PRO A 93 1.80 -26.99 23.03
N ALA A 94 1.34 -27.90 23.89
CA ALA A 94 2.20 -28.68 24.76
C ALA A 94 3.36 -29.23 23.93
N ALA A 95 4.59 -28.93 24.35
CA ALA A 95 5.78 -29.38 23.66
C ALA A 95 5.74 -30.91 23.55
N PRO A 96 5.99 -31.50 22.36
CA PRO A 96 6.15 -32.95 22.27
C PRO A 96 7.35 -33.34 23.15
N PRO A 97 7.23 -34.40 23.98
CA PRO A 97 8.37 -34.89 24.75
C PRO A 97 9.50 -35.30 23.81
N ALA A 98 10.72 -34.94 24.18
CA ALA A 98 11.92 -35.30 23.44
C ALA A 98 12.05 -36.83 23.29
N PRO A 99 12.53 -37.35 22.15
CA PRO A 99 12.69 -38.79 21.98
C PRO A 99 13.89 -39.29 22.78
N ALA A 100 13.63 -39.99 23.88
CA ALA A 100 14.55 -40.93 24.49
C ALA A 100 14.07 -42.36 24.17
N GLY A 101 15.02 -43.26 23.92
CA GLY A 101 14.82 -44.57 23.30
C GLY A 101 13.76 -45.47 23.95
N ALA A 102 13.21 -46.34 23.10
CA ALA A 102 12.29 -47.43 23.42
C ALA A 102 12.96 -48.54 24.27
N PRO A 103 12.28 -49.65 24.63
CA PRO A 103 10.82 -49.94 24.64
C PRO A 103 10.33 -50.48 26.01
N GLU A 104 9.02 -50.40 26.33
CA GLU A 104 8.22 -51.54 26.85
C GLU A 104 6.82 -51.14 27.38
N ARG A 105 5.85 -51.97 26.98
CA ARG A 105 4.64 -52.44 27.69
C ARG A 105 3.45 -51.49 27.93
N LEU A 106 2.37 -51.81 27.20
CA LEU A 106 0.99 -52.08 27.65
C LEU A 106 0.51 -51.37 28.93
N SER A 107 -0.48 -50.50 28.80
CA SER A 107 -1.62 -50.47 29.72
C SER A 107 -2.86 -49.87 29.04
N VAL A 108 -4.00 -50.39 29.46
CA VAL A 108 -5.35 -50.28 28.91
C VAL A 108 -6.22 -49.47 29.89
N SER A 109 -7.14 -48.65 29.34
CA SER A 109 -8.38 -48.11 29.92
C SER A 109 -8.34 -46.97 30.96
N PRO A 110 -9.47 -46.29 31.25
CA PRO A 110 -10.64 -45.94 30.41
C PRO A 110 -11.11 -44.46 30.57
N ARG A 111 -12.18 -44.11 29.83
CA ARG A 111 -13.06 -42.92 30.00
C ARG A 111 -13.68 -42.84 31.41
N SER A 112 -13.91 -41.62 31.92
CA SER A 112 -15.01 -41.33 32.85
C SER A 112 -15.39 -39.83 32.92
N ASP A 113 -16.69 -39.59 32.69
CA ASP A 113 -17.63 -38.92 33.60
C ASP A 113 -17.56 -37.41 33.87
N LEU A 114 -16.80 -36.59 33.12
CA LEU A 114 -16.79 -35.13 33.35
C LEU A 114 -17.60 -34.29 32.35
N GLU A 115 -17.97 -34.82 31.18
CA GLU A 115 -18.65 -34.03 30.14
C GLU A 115 -20.19 -34.05 30.21
N GLU A 116 -20.78 -34.94 31.01
CA GLU A 116 -22.25 -35.11 31.07
C GLU A 116 -22.94 -34.25 32.14
N ALA A 117 -22.17 -33.66 33.07
CA ALA A 117 -22.72 -32.83 34.16
C ALA A 117 -22.92 -31.35 33.80
N LEU A 118 -22.30 -30.84 32.73
CA LEU A 118 -22.38 -29.42 32.37
C LEU A 118 -23.56 -29.07 31.45
N VAL A 119 -24.20 -30.07 30.84
CA VAL A 119 -25.29 -29.87 29.87
C VAL A 119 -26.68 -29.83 30.54
N GLN A 120 -26.83 -30.32 31.77
CA GLN A 120 -28.11 -30.32 32.48
C GLN A 120 -28.39 -29.06 33.34
N ALA A 121 -27.45 -28.13 33.48
CA ALA A 121 -27.61 -26.94 34.33
C ALA A 121 -28.15 -25.70 33.60
N SER A 122 -28.29 -25.71 32.26
CA SER A 122 -28.69 -24.54 31.47
C SER A 122 -30.16 -24.50 31.01
N GLU A 123 -30.96 -25.54 31.30
CA GLU A 123 -32.36 -25.62 30.85
C GLU A 123 -33.43 -25.26 31.91
N ALA A 124 -33.04 -24.82 33.11
CA ALA A 124 -33.99 -24.56 34.21
C ALA A 124 -34.29 -23.08 34.53
N ALA A 125 -33.82 -22.12 33.73
CA ALA A 125 -33.93 -20.68 34.06
C ALA A 125 -34.79 -19.82 33.09
N ALA A 126 -35.70 -20.43 32.34
CA ALA A 126 -36.54 -19.72 31.38
C ALA A 126 -38.04 -20.05 31.52
N ARG A 127 -38.61 -19.85 32.71
CA ARG A 127 -40.06 -19.69 32.91
C ARG A 127 -40.29 -18.76 34.10
N GLU A 128 -40.72 -17.52 33.81
CA GLU A 128 -41.82 -16.81 34.47
C GLU A 128 -41.80 -15.31 34.11
N ALA A 129 -42.86 -14.87 33.41
CA ALA A 129 -43.37 -13.51 33.48
C ALA A 129 -44.36 -13.45 34.67
N PRO A 130 -44.66 -12.25 35.22
CA PRO A 130 -45.93 -11.66 34.80
C PRO A 130 -46.00 -10.12 34.77
N ASP A 131 -47.11 -9.68 34.19
CA ASP A 131 -47.67 -8.34 34.05
C ASP A 131 -47.69 -7.46 35.32
N SER A 132 -47.64 -6.13 35.12
CA SER A 132 -48.45 -5.19 35.93
C SER A 132 -48.59 -3.80 35.28
N LYS A 133 -49.85 -3.34 35.23
CA LYS A 133 -50.33 -1.99 34.87
C LYS A 133 -50.32 -1.06 36.08
N SER A 134 -50.15 0.25 35.88
CA SER A 134 -50.65 1.37 36.72
C SER A 134 -50.19 2.70 36.09
N GLU A 135 -51.02 3.47 35.38
CA GLU A 135 -51.94 4.54 35.84
C GLU A 135 -51.32 5.79 36.52
N SER A 136 -51.34 6.90 35.77
CA SER A 136 -51.84 8.24 36.12
C SER A 136 -51.58 8.83 37.52
N ARG A 137 -50.83 9.96 37.57
CA ARG A 137 -51.22 11.10 38.42
C ARG A 137 -50.65 12.44 37.99
N THR A 138 -51.49 13.45 38.16
CA THR A 138 -51.47 14.85 37.74
C THR A 138 -50.62 15.77 38.64
N ALA A 139 -50.22 16.92 38.06
CA ALA A 139 -49.53 18.15 38.51
C ALA A 139 -49.78 18.69 39.96
N PRO A 140 -49.03 19.71 40.50
CA PRO A 140 -49.09 21.10 39.99
C PRO A 140 -47.81 21.98 40.03
N THR A 141 -47.85 22.95 39.11
CA THR A 141 -47.34 24.34 39.01
C THR A 141 -46.66 25.02 40.22
N LEU A 142 -45.54 25.73 39.95
CA LEU A 142 -45.17 26.98 40.64
C LEU A 142 -44.53 28.01 39.68
N ARG A 143 -45.12 29.22 39.63
CA ARG A 143 -44.58 30.48 39.05
C ARG A 143 -43.49 31.04 39.97
N THR A 144 -42.42 31.74 39.55
CA THR A 144 -42.25 33.18 39.14
C THR A 144 -40.72 33.49 39.23
N PRO A 145 -40.12 34.67 38.87
CA PRO A 145 -40.34 35.74 37.87
C PRO A 145 -39.07 36.02 36.97
N PRO A 146 -39.06 37.03 36.06
CA PRO A 146 -38.02 37.20 35.02
C PRO A 146 -36.95 38.25 35.35
N GLY A 147 -35.74 38.12 34.77
CA GLY A 147 -34.66 39.09 34.92
C GLY A 147 -33.55 39.00 33.86
N GLN A 148 -33.61 39.93 32.90
CA GLN A 148 -32.52 40.66 32.22
C GLN A 148 -31.49 39.93 31.29
N ARG A 149 -31.46 40.42 30.04
CA ARG A 149 -30.37 40.29 29.05
C ARG A 149 -29.24 41.29 29.36
N PRO A 150 -28.01 41.03 28.88
CA PRO A 150 -27.47 41.93 27.87
C PRO A 150 -26.78 41.21 26.68
N VAL A 151 -26.39 42.04 25.71
CA VAL A 151 -26.14 41.77 24.29
C VAL A 151 -24.68 42.12 23.95
N VAL A 152 -24.00 41.24 23.18
CA VAL A 152 -22.87 41.47 22.22
C VAL A 152 -21.49 41.77 22.87
N VAL A 153 -20.36 41.15 22.49
CA VAL A 153 -19.59 41.22 21.22
C VAL A 153 -18.69 39.96 21.06
N ARG A 154 -18.50 39.49 19.81
CA ARG A 154 -17.40 38.60 19.36
C ARG A 154 -16.50 39.40 18.40
N PRO A 155 -15.18 39.18 18.36
CA PRO A 155 -14.56 38.42 17.25
C PRO A 155 -13.38 37.52 17.71
N ALA A 156 -13.32 36.24 17.28
CA ALA A 156 -12.42 35.66 16.25
C ALA A 156 -10.94 35.53 16.73
N LEU A 157 -10.17 34.46 16.57
CA LEU A 157 -10.24 33.19 15.85
C LEU A 157 -9.06 32.35 16.42
N ALA A 158 -9.26 31.08 16.79
CA ALA A 158 -8.17 30.12 16.92
C ALA A 158 -8.72 28.71 16.64
N GLU A 159 -8.07 28.03 15.71
CA GLU A 159 -8.45 26.73 15.18
C GLU A 159 -8.03 25.58 16.13
N SER A 160 -8.81 24.51 16.06
CA SER A 160 -8.54 23.14 16.56
C SER A 160 -8.80 22.81 18.03
N GLU A 161 -10.00 23.12 18.52
CA GLU A 161 -10.68 22.23 19.46
C GLU A 161 -11.99 21.78 18.81
N VAL A 162 -12.29 20.49 18.83
CA VAL A 162 -13.62 19.98 18.47
C VAL A 162 -14.56 20.43 19.60
N GLY A 163 -14.92 21.71 19.52
CA GLY A 163 -15.69 22.41 20.53
C GLY A 163 -17.05 21.73 20.65
N TYR A 164 -17.29 21.19 21.84
CA TYR A 164 -18.59 20.71 22.27
C TYR A 164 -19.65 21.76 21.94
N ASP A 165 -20.61 21.41 21.08
CA ASP A 165 -21.63 22.36 20.61
C ASP A 165 -22.44 22.87 21.82
N PRO A 166 -22.46 24.19 22.08
CA PRO A 166 -23.14 24.76 23.24
C PRO A 166 -24.64 24.42 23.26
N GLY A 167 -25.26 24.15 22.11
CA GLY A 167 -26.65 23.71 22.06
C GLY A 167 -26.91 22.36 22.75
N PHE A 168 -25.91 21.48 22.82
CA PHE A 168 -26.04 20.24 23.61
C PHE A 168 -25.90 20.49 25.11
N ALA A 169 -25.08 21.47 25.50
CA ALA A 169 -24.98 21.88 26.90
C ALA A 169 -26.32 22.43 27.42
N ASP A 170 -26.99 23.25 26.60
CA ASP A 170 -28.32 23.79 26.91
C ASP A 170 -29.37 22.68 26.95
N ALA A 171 -29.38 21.78 25.96
CA ALA A 171 -30.35 20.68 25.91
C ALA A 171 -30.21 19.67 27.07
N VAL A 172 -28.99 19.43 27.56
CA VAL A 172 -28.74 18.62 28.77
C VAL A 172 -29.19 19.37 30.03
N ARG A 173 -28.95 20.68 30.11
CA ARG A 173 -29.41 21.53 31.22
C ARG A 173 -30.93 21.58 31.33
N ASP A 174 -31.60 21.63 30.18
CA ASP A 174 -33.06 21.64 30.07
C ASP A 174 -33.68 20.24 30.26
N GLY A 175 -32.87 19.20 30.50
CA GLY A 175 -33.33 17.82 30.73
C GLY A 175 -33.88 17.13 29.48
N THR A 176 -33.76 17.75 28.31
CA THR A 176 -34.25 17.20 27.03
C THR A 176 -33.33 16.12 26.46
N LEU A 177 -32.05 16.14 26.85
CA LEU A 177 -31.04 15.16 26.43
C LEU A 177 -30.23 14.65 27.62
N THR A 178 -29.91 13.36 27.63
CA THR A 178 -28.97 12.82 28.62
C THR A 178 -27.52 13.15 28.23
N PRO A 179 -26.60 13.33 29.18
CA PRO A 179 -25.18 13.61 28.89
C PRO A 179 -24.53 12.58 27.95
N ARG A 180 -24.94 11.31 28.07
CA ARG A 180 -24.48 10.20 27.22
C ARG A 180 -24.95 10.35 25.77
N GLN A 181 -26.21 10.76 25.56
CA GLN A 181 -26.74 11.05 24.22
C GLN A 181 -26.10 12.30 23.62
N ALA A 182 -25.78 13.31 24.44
CA ALA A 182 -25.05 14.50 23.99
C ALA A 182 -23.61 14.16 23.56
N LEU A 183 -22.92 13.24 24.25
CA LEU A 183 -21.60 12.74 23.85
C LEU A 183 -21.64 11.92 22.55
N GLU A 184 -22.62 11.03 22.40
CA GLU A 184 -22.78 10.24 21.17
C GLU A 184 -23.17 11.11 19.96
N ARG A 185 -23.84 12.24 20.19
CA ARG A 185 -24.20 13.25 19.18
C ARG A 185 -23.11 14.32 18.97
N GLY A 186 -22.16 14.44 19.90
CA GLY A 186 -21.04 15.39 19.84
C GLY A 186 -20.15 15.19 18.62
N GLU A 187 -20.03 13.96 18.11
CA GLU A 187 -19.48 13.71 16.78
C GLU A 187 -20.57 13.72 15.70
N ARG A 188 -21.20 14.90 15.52
CA ARG A 188 -22.22 15.14 14.50
C ARG A 188 -21.83 14.58 13.11
N ARG A 189 -20.56 14.75 12.73
CA ARG A 189 -20.00 14.20 11.48
C ARG A 189 -19.94 12.67 11.48
N ALA A 190 -19.59 12.03 12.59
CA ALA A 190 -19.56 10.56 12.67
C ALA A 190 -20.96 9.96 12.60
N LEU A 191 -21.95 10.58 13.26
CA LEU A 191 -23.35 10.17 13.16
C LEU A 191 -23.87 10.34 11.72
N ALA A 192 -23.62 11.51 11.10
CA ALA A 192 -23.97 11.76 9.72
C ALA A 192 -23.28 10.79 8.75
N LEU A 193 -22.00 10.46 8.97
CA LEU A 193 -21.26 9.44 8.19
C LEU A 193 -21.89 8.06 8.32
N ARG A 194 -22.28 7.63 9.52
CA ARG A 194 -22.96 6.34 9.72
C ARG A 194 -24.33 6.32 9.04
N LEU A 195 -25.10 7.41 9.14
CA LEU A 195 -26.40 7.55 8.49
C LEU A 195 -26.28 7.58 6.96
N SER A 196 -25.27 8.28 6.43
CA SER A 196 -25.00 8.34 5.00
C SER A 196 -24.61 6.97 4.45
N GLN A 197 -23.78 6.21 5.17
CA GLN A 197 -23.37 4.86 4.76
C GLN A 197 -24.52 3.86 4.85
N ARG A 198 -25.26 3.85 5.97
CA ARG A 198 -26.33 2.87 6.21
C ARG A 198 -27.53 3.05 5.28
N HIS A 199 -27.92 4.30 5.01
CA HIS A 199 -29.14 4.62 4.24
C HIS A 199 -28.83 5.18 2.85
N ARG A 200 -27.55 5.23 2.45
CA ARG A 200 -27.08 5.85 1.20
C ARG A 200 -27.65 7.27 1.01
N LEU A 201 -27.75 8.05 2.09
CA LEU A 201 -28.18 9.44 2.03
C LEU A 201 -27.01 10.32 1.58
N SER A 202 -27.30 11.43 0.88
CA SER A 202 -26.28 12.45 0.66
C SER A 202 -25.81 13.01 2.02
N MET A 203 -24.55 13.44 2.09
CA MET A 203 -23.98 13.93 3.35
C MET A 203 -24.79 15.08 3.95
N ASP A 204 -25.34 15.97 3.11
CA ASP A 204 -26.18 17.08 3.55
C ASP A 204 -27.50 16.63 4.17
N LEU A 205 -28.15 15.61 3.61
CA LEU A 205 -29.37 15.03 4.19
C LEU A 205 -29.05 14.29 5.50
N ALA A 206 -27.94 13.56 5.53
CA ALA A 206 -27.49 12.86 6.73
C ALA A 206 -27.15 13.82 7.87
N LEU A 207 -26.54 14.98 7.57
CA LEU A 207 -26.30 16.05 8.54
C LEU A 207 -27.61 16.67 9.04
N ARG A 208 -28.59 16.93 8.17
CA ARG A 208 -29.91 17.44 8.59
C ARG A 208 -30.66 16.46 9.50
N VAL A 209 -30.50 15.16 9.27
CA VAL A 209 -31.03 14.11 10.16
C VAL A 209 -30.25 14.07 11.48
N ALA A 210 -28.92 14.20 11.43
CA ALA A 210 -28.08 14.28 12.63
C ALA A 210 -28.42 15.49 13.51
N ASP A 211 -28.85 16.59 12.90
CA ASP A 211 -29.32 17.81 13.57
C ASP A 211 -30.76 17.71 14.10
N ASN A 212 -31.43 16.56 13.91
CA ASN A 212 -32.87 16.38 14.15
C ASN A 212 -33.76 17.40 13.40
N ARG A 213 -33.27 18.00 12.31
CA ARG A 213 -34.08 18.91 11.46
C ARG A 213 -35.01 18.14 10.52
N LEU A 214 -34.69 16.89 10.24
CA LEU A 214 -35.48 15.97 9.41
C LEU A 214 -35.49 14.59 10.05
N THR A 215 -36.60 13.87 9.92
CA THR A 215 -36.62 12.45 10.27
C THR A 215 -35.95 11.61 9.18
N VAL A 216 -35.44 10.43 9.53
CA VAL A 216 -34.82 9.50 8.56
C VAL A 216 -35.79 9.18 7.40
N HIS A 217 -37.07 9.02 7.71
CA HIS A 217 -38.11 8.74 6.70
C HIS A 217 -38.29 9.91 5.71
N GLN A 218 -38.34 11.15 6.21
CA GLN A 218 -38.42 12.35 5.37
C GLN A 218 -37.17 12.50 4.49
N ALA A 219 -35.98 12.21 5.03
CA ALA A 219 -34.73 12.25 4.28
C ALA A 219 -34.70 11.21 3.14
N LEU A 220 -35.25 10.01 3.37
CA LEU A 220 -35.39 8.98 2.33
C LEU A 220 -36.39 9.39 1.24
N GLN A 221 -37.52 9.99 1.63
CA GLN A 221 -38.51 10.50 0.68
C GLN A 221 -37.95 11.66 -0.16
N GLN A 222 -37.15 12.55 0.45
CA GLN A 222 -36.47 13.64 -0.24
C GLN A 222 -35.35 13.14 -1.16
N LYS A 223 -34.65 12.07 -0.76
CA LYS A 223 -33.71 11.37 -1.64
C LYS A 223 -34.42 10.83 -2.89
N ALA A 224 -35.52 10.11 -2.70
CA ALA A 224 -36.28 9.53 -3.80
C ALA A 224 -36.80 10.60 -4.78
N SER A 225 -37.27 11.75 -4.26
CA SER A 225 -37.72 12.86 -5.11
C SER A 225 -36.57 13.58 -5.84
N ASN A 226 -35.39 13.67 -5.22
CA ASN A 226 -34.20 14.20 -5.89
C ASN A 226 -33.68 13.25 -6.98
N GLU A 227 -33.66 11.94 -6.72
CA GLU A 227 -33.28 10.92 -7.71
C GLU A 227 -34.26 10.91 -8.90
N ALA A 228 -35.56 11.14 -8.67
CA ALA A 228 -36.55 11.27 -9.73
C ALA A 228 -36.37 12.52 -10.61
N LYS A 229 -35.78 13.60 -10.08
CA LYS A 229 -35.54 14.85 -10.83
C LYS A 229 -34.25 14.83 -11.64
N VAL A 230 -33.28 13.99 -11.27
CA VAL A 230 -32.03 13.86 -12.03
C VAL A 230 -32.34 12.98 -13.23
N PRO A 231 -32.31 13.52 -14.48
CA PRO A 231 -32.49 12.68 -15.66
C PRO A 231 -31.46 11.55 -15.61
N PRO A 232 -31.83 10.31 -16.01
CA PRO A 232 -30.89 9.21 -16.03
C PRO A 232 -29.64 9.67 -16.78
N ARG A 233 -28.47 9.62 -16.11
CA ARG A 233 -27.21 9.97 -16.76
C ARG A 233 -27.18 9.21 -18.08
N PRO A 234 -26.90 9.88 -19.22
CA PRO A 234 -26.83 9.20 -20.50
C PRO A 234 -25.87 8.04 -20.29
N GLN A 235 -26.40 6.82 -20.40
CA GLN A 235 -25.59 5.62 -20.33
C GLN A 235 -24.73 5.65 -21.59
N THR A 236 -23.57 6.31 -21.50
CA THR A 236 -22.47 6.08 -22.43
C THR A 236 -21.87 4.73 -22.08
N SER A 237 -22.69 3.68 -22.05
CA SER A 237 -22.22 2.32 -22.14
C SER A 237 -21.86 2.09 -23.59
N VAL A 238 -20.79 2.75 -24.06
CA VAL A 238 -19.92 2.08 -25.01
C VAL A 238 -19.51 0.82 -24.26
N SER A 239 -20.02 -0.32 -24.70
CA SER A 239 -19.92 -1.54 -23.93
C SER A 239 -18.45 -1.73 -23.53
N HIS A 240 -18.21 -2.10 -22.28
CA HIS A 240 -16.85 -2.26 -21.77
C HIS A 240 -16.02 -3.21 -22.67
N GLY A 241 -16.71 -4.11 -23.38
CA GLY A 241 -16.15 -4.95 -24.44
C GLY A 241 -15.64 -4.19 -25.66
N VAL A 242 -16.35 -3.19 -26.17
CA VAL A 242 -15.89 -2.36 -27.31
C VAL A 242 -14.67 -1.53 -26.94
N TRP A 243 -14.62 -0.97 -25.72
CA TRP A 243 -13.43 -0.24 -25.26
C TRP A 243 -12.22 -1.16 -25.09
N ASN A 244 -12.41 -2.33 -24.46
CA ASN A 244 -11.35 -3.33 -24.31
C ASN A 244 -10.87 -3.85 -25.67
N PHE A 245 -11.78 -4.08 -26.61
CA PHE A 245 -11.46 -4.49 -27.97
C PHE A 245 -10.62 -3.43 -28.67
N MET A 246 -11.06 -2.16 -28.64
CA MET A 246 -10.33 -1.04 -29.26
C MET A 246 -8.90 -0.91 -28.70
N VAL A 247 -8.74 -0.97 -27.37
CA VAL A 247 -7.42 -0.91 -26.73
C VAL A 247 -6.53 -2.08 -27.17
N PHE A 248 -7.10 -3.29 -27.24
CA PHE A 248 -6.37 -4.48 -27.69
C PHE A 248 -5.95 -4.39 -29.16
N SER A 249 -6.83 -3.92 -30.05
CA SER A 249 -6.54 -3.77 -31.48
C SER A 249 -5.40 -2.79 -31.72
N VAL A 250 -5.44 -1.63 -31.06
CA VAL A 250 -4.40 -0.60 -31.19
C VAL A 250 -3.07 -1.10 -30.60
N GLY A 251 -3.11 -1.76 -29.43
CA GLY A 251 -1.92 -2.35 -28.83
C GLY A 251 -1.26 -3.41 -29.71
N ALA A 252 -2.04 -4.28 -30.33
CA ALA A 252 -1.55 -5.31 -31.25
C ALA A 252 -0.87 -4.71 -32.49
N MET A 253 -1.47 -3.67 -33.09
CA MET A 253 -0.88 -2.96 -34.23
C MET A 253 0.49 -2.35 -33.88
N ILE A 254 0.60 -1.72 -32.71
CA ILE A 254 1.86 -1.12 -32.24
C ILE A 254 2.94 -2.20 -32.05
N LEU A 255 2.59 -3.34 -31.44
CA LEU A 255 3.53 -4.44 -31.21
C LEU A 255 4.02 -5.07 -32.52
N VAL A 256 3.14 -5.25 -33.51
CA VAL A 256 3.52 -5.76 -34.83
C VAL A 256 4.45 -4.77 -35.53
N GLY A 257 4.14 -3.46 -35.49
CA GLY A 257 5.01 -2.43 -36.07
C GLY A 257 6.40 -2.39 -35.43
N LEU A 258 6.48 -2.45 -34.10
CA LEU A 258 7.75 -2.54 -33.37
C LEU A 258 8.51 -3.83 -33.69
N GLY A 259 7.81 -4.95 -33.83
CA GLY A 259 8.41 -6.23 -34.19
C GLY A 259 9.05 -6.19 -35.58
N MET A 260 8.35 -5.65 -36.58
CA MET A 260 8.91 -5.47 -37.93
C MET A 260 10.11 -4.53 -37.91
N HIS A 261 10.03 -3.40 -37.21
CA HIS A 261 11.16 -2.46 -37.13
C HIS A 261 12.39 -3.09 -36.47
N ILE A 262 12.20 -3.84 -35.38
CA ILE A 262 13.31 -4.56 -34.72
C ILE A 262 13.90 -5.60 -35.67
N TYR A 263 13.06 -6.34 -36.40
CA TYR A 263 13.51 -7.34 -37.36
C TYR A 263 14.35 -6.72 -38.48
N ASP A 264 13.93 -5.59 -39.05
CA ASP A 264 14.69 -4.89 -40.09
C ASP A 264 16.03 -4.38 -39.57
N VAL A 265 16.05 -3.74 -38.40
CA VAL A 265 17.29 -3.22 -37.78
C VAL A 265 18.26 -4.37 -37.44
N TRP A 266 17.73 -5.48 -36.92
CA TRP A 266 18.55 -6.65 -36.65
C TRP A 266 19.05 -7.32 -37.93
N GLY A 267 18.22 -7.36 -38.97
CA GLY A 267 18.58 -7.86 -40.29
C GLY A 267 19.74 -7.08 -40.90
N GLU A 268 19.64 -5.75 -40.90
CA GLU A 268 20.72 -4.86 -41.35
C GLU A 268 22.00 -5.03 -40.53
N TYR A 269 21.86 -5.13 -39.20
CA TYR A 269 23.00 -5.32 -38.31
C TYR A 269 23.71 -6.67 -38.55
N LEU A 270 22.95 -7.75 -38.74
CA LEU A 270 23.51 -9.07 -39.05
C LEU A 270 24.11 -9.10 -40.46
N ALA A 271 23.51 -8.43 -41.43
CA ALA A 271 24.08 -8.30 -42.78
C ALA A 271 25.41 -7.54 -42.74
N GLN A 272 25.50 -6.42 -42.02
CA GLN A 272 26.73 -5.65 -41.86
C GLN A 272 27.82 -6.44 -41.12
N ARG A 273 27.48 -7.17 -40.05
CA ARG A 273 28.45 -8.00 -39.33
C ARG A 273 28.86 -9.27 -40.09
N GLY A 274 27.95 -9.87 -40.85
CA GLY A 274 28.25 -11.00 -41.72
C GLY A 274 29.23 -10.63 -42.84
N LEU A 275 29.04 -9.46 -43.46
CA LEU A 275 29.96 -8.91 -44.45
C LEU A 275 31.32 -8.55 -43.84
N ALA A 276 31.35 -7.98 -42.63
CA ALA A 276 32.60 -7.69 -41.91
C ALA A 276 33.37 -8.97 -41.53
N ALA A 277 32.67 -10.08 -41.21
CA ALA A 277 33.31 -11.35 -40.88
C ALA A 277 33.86 -12.08 -42.13
N LEU A 278 33.29 -11.84 -43.30
CA LEU A 278 33.79 -12.37 -44.58
C LEU A 278 34.91 -11.50 -45.20
N SER A 279 35.06 -10.26 -44.71
CA SER A 279 36.13 -9.34 -45.11
C SER A 279 37.19 -9.22 -44.02
N LEU A 280 37.92 -10.31 -43.76
CA LEU A 280 39.39 -10.39 -43.52
C LEU A 280 39.77 -11.63 -42.67
N PRO A 281 40.90 -12.32 -42.96
CA PRO A 281 42.07 -11.75 -43.61
C PRO A 281 42.65 -12.58 -44.78
N GLU A 282 42.51 -12.06 -46.00
CA GLU A 282 43.48 -12.32 -47.08
C GLU A 282 44.65 -11.31 -47.05
N ALA A 283 44.58 -10.29 -46.17
CA ALA A 283 45.61 -9.26 -46.02
C ALA A 283 46.70 -9.57 -44.97
N ALA A 284 46.76 -10.80 -44.43
CA ALA A 284 47.82 -11.20 -43.51
C ALA A 284 49.06 -11.83 -44.22
N ALA A 285 49.00 -12.03 -45.54
CA ALA A 285 50.11 -12.61 -46.31
C ALA A 285 50.99 -11.58 -47.05
N ALA A 286 50.61 -10.30 -47.11
CA ALA A 286 51.24 -9.33 -48.02
C ALA A 286 51.87 -8.10 -47.32
N SER A 287 52.21 -8.16 -46.04
CA SER A 287 52.96 -7.11 -45.34
C SER A 287 54.46 -7.43 -45.21
N ARG A 288 55.06 -7.79 -46.33
CA ARG A 288 56.49 -7.55 -46.61
C ARG A 288 56.62 -6.98 -48.02
N HIS A 289 56.48 -5.67 -48.15
CA HIS A 289 57.32 -4.81 -48.99
C HIS A 289 56.61 -3.48 -49.27
N ALA A 290 57.38 -2.39 -49.06
CA ALA A 290 57.22 -1.05 -49.62
C ALA A 290 55.93 -0.30 -49.22
N GLY A 291 55.95 0.92 -48.69
CA GLY A 291 56.78 2.05 -49.10
C GLY A 291 55.92 3.01 -49.93
N GLN A 292 55.85 4.27 -49.49
CA GLN A 292 55.25 5.46 -50.12
C GLN A 292 53.75 5.75 -49.86
N GLY A 293 53.50 6.94 -49.29
CA GLY A 293 52.17 7.60 -49.24
C GLY A 293 51.84 8.32 -50.56
N PRO A 294 51.02 9.40 -50.60
CA PRO A 294 50.24 10.05 -49.53
C PRO A 294 48.75 10.31 -49.89
N SER A 295 48.01 10.90 -48.94
CA SER A 295 46.81 11.75 -49.12
C SER A 295 45.44 11.18 -48.75
N GLY A 296 44.84 11.79 -47.71
CA GLY A 296 43.49 12.34 -47.79
C GLY A 296 42.34 11.43 -47.38
N GLY A 297 41.85 11.58 -46.14
CA GLY A 297 40.53 11.09 -45.74
C GLY A 297 40.52 10.52 -44.34
N GLN A 298 40.64 11.38 -43.34
CA GLN A 298 40.62 11.03 -41.92
C GLN A 298 39.19 10.67 -41.49
N PRO A 299 38.86 9.41 -41.15
CA PRO A 299 37.57 9.08 -40.56
C PRO A 299 37.62 9.42 -39.06
N ALA A 300 36.58 10.09 -38.59
CA ALA A 300 36.41 10.49 -37.19
C ALA A 300 36.64 9.31 -36.22
N PRO A 301 37.25 9.53 -35.04
CA PRO A 301 37.48 8.46 -34.08
C PRO A 301 36.14 7.88 -33.62
N ALA A 302 35.98 6.56 -33.83
CA ALA A 302 34.82 5.81 -33.35
C ALA A 302 34.75 5.91 -31.81
N VAL A 303 33.66 6.48 -31.32
CA VAL A 303 33.36 6.61 -29.90
C VAL A 303 33.24 5.20 -29.30
N PRO A 304 34.09 4.80 -28.35
CA PRO A 304 33.99 3.49 -27.70
C PRO A 304 32.66 3.39 -26.95
N ALA A 305 32.02 2.22 -27.04
CA ALA A 305 30.76 1.93 -26.35
C ALA A 305 30.89 2.26 -24.86
N PRO A 306 29.87 2.92 -24.26
CA PRO A 306 29.95 3.36 -22.87
C PRO A 306 30.12 2.14 -21.94
N PRO A 307 30.99 2.24 -20.92
CA PRO A 307 31.17 1.17 -19.94
C PRO A 307 29.84 0.86 -19.22
N PRO A 308 29.65 -0.37 -18.72
CA PRO A 308 28.43 -0.75 -18.01
C PRO A 308 28.15 0.23 -16.87
N PRO A 309 26.88 0.64 -16.66
CA PRO A 309 26.54 1.62 -15.63
C PRO A 309 26.92 1.05 -14.27
N LEU A 310 27.93 1.66 -13.64
CA LEU A 310 28.43 1.27 -12.31
C LEU A 310 27.42 1.57 -11.18
N THR A 311 26.31 2.24 -11.51
CA THR A 311 25.21 2.57 -10.61
C THR A 311 24.08 1.55 -10.70
N VAL A 312 23.73 0.93 -9.57
CA VAL A 312 22.69 -0.08 -9.47
C VAL A 312 21.48 0.51 -8.72
N PRO A 313 20.42 0.92 -9.41
CA PRO A 313 19.16 1.32 -8.78
C PRO A 313 18.38 0.08 -8.32
N ARG A 314 17.78 0.15 -7.14
CA ARG A 314 16.91 -0.89 -6.57
C ARG A 314 15.54 -0.31 -6.30
N THR A 315 14.53 -0.92 -6.91
CA THR A 315 13.12 -0.56 -6.73
C THR A 315 12.38 -1.61 -5.91
N ASP A 316 11.35 -1.19 -5.19
CA ASP A 316 10.41 -2.09 -4.54
C ASP A 316 9.42 -2.70 -5.56
N SER A 317 8.47 -3.51 -5.06
CA SER A 317 7.41 -4.09 -5.88
C SER A 317 6.42 -3.06 -6.45
N THR A 318 6.44 -1.81 -5.98
CA THR A 318 5.58 -0.72 -6.47
C THR A 318 6.29 0.14 -7.52
N GLY A 319 7.55 -0.17 -7.85
CA GLY A 319 8.38 0.63 -8.75
C GLY A 319 8.92 1.91 -8.10
N GLN A 320 8.81 2.06 -6.79
CA GLN A 320 9.45 3.12 -6.03
C GLN A 320 10.90 2.79 -5.77
N LEU A 321 11.76 3.80 -5.87
CA LEU A 321 13.19 3.67 -5.66
C LEU A 321 13.49 3.63 -4.16
N VAL A 322 14.07 2.52 -3.69
CA VAL A 322 14.37 2.28 -2.26
C VAL A 322 15.86 2.38 -1.96
N GLU A 323 16.71 2.16 -2.96
CA GLU A 323 18.15 2.24 -2.81
C GLU A 323 18.81 2.53 -4.17
N VAL A 324 19.86 3.33 -4.17
CA VAL A 324 20.73 3.54 -5.34
C VAL A 324 22.16 3.44 -4.85
N VAL A 325 22.96 2.56 -5.46
CA VAL A 325 24.39 2.39 -5.12
C VAL A 325 25.25 2.74 -6.32
N GLY A 326 26.30 3.55 -6.13
CA GLY A 326 27.19 4.01 -7.20
C GLY A 326 28.63 4.25 -6.74
N PRO A 327 29.56 4.45 -7.69
CA PRO A 327 30.97 4.71 -7.39
C PRO A 327 31.22 6.13 -6.85
N ASP A 328 30.34 7.08 -7.14
CA ASP A 328 30.47 8.49 -6.78
C ASP A 328 29.09 9.09 -6.44
N PRO A 329 29.01 10.16 -5.63
CA PRO A 329 27.73 10.73 -5.21
C PRO A 329 26.95 11.37 -6.37
N ARG A 330 27.64 11.84 -7.41
CA ARG A 330 27.01 12.48 -8.58
C ARG A 330 26.26 11.45 -9.41
N SER A 331 26.85 10.29 -9.68
CA SER A 331 26.16 9.20 -10.40
C SER A 331 24.97 8.65 -9.61
N VAL A 332 25.05 8.59 -8.28
CA VAL A 332 23.91 8.23 -7.41
C VAL A 332 22.76 9.24 -7.55
N LEU A 333 23.04 10.55 -7.53
CA LEU A 333 22.02 11.58 -7.70
C LEU A 333 21.38 11.53 -9.10
N ILE A 334 22.19 11.38 -10.15
CA ILE A 334 21.70 11.26 -11.53
C ILE A 334 20.78 10.04 -11.64
N ALA A 335 21.20 8.88 -11.14
CA ALA A 335 20.39 7.66 -11.15
C ALA A 335 19.10 7.83 -10.33
N PHE A 336 19.14 8.52 -9.18
CA PHE A 336 17.93 8.82 -8.41
C PHE A 336 16.91 9.68 -9.19
N CYS A 337 17.39 10.65 -9.98
CA CYS A 337 16.53 11.51 -10.79
C CYS A 337 16.02 10.82 -12.07
N SER A 338 16.81 9.92 -12.65
CA SER A 338 16.50 9.28 -13.95
C SER A 338 15.83 7.91 -13.83
N THR A 339 15.66 7.34 -12.63
CA THR A 339 15.10 5.99 -12.43
C THR A 339 13.86 5.95 -11.54
N GLY A 340 13.16 4.81 -11.55
CA GLY A 340 11.93 4.57 -10.80
C GLY A 340 10.72 5.34 -11.36
N ARG A 341 9.61 5.34 -10.60
CA ARG A 341 8.35 5.97 -11.01
C ARG A 341 8.44 7.49 -11.28
N GLN A 342 9.49 8.14 -10.77
CA GLN A 342 9.70 9.58 -10.89
C GLN A 342 10.77 9.95 -11.93
N SER A 343 11.17 8.97 -12.77
CA SER A 343 12.08 9.20 -13.89
C SER A 343 11.60 10.35 -14.79
N GLY A 344 12.51 11.26 -15.12
CA GLY A 344 12.23 12.42 -15.98
C GLY A 344 11.43 13.54 -15.32
N ARG A 345 11.02 13.38 -14.05
CA ARG A 345 10.30 14.41 -13.28
C ARG A 345 11.20 15.17 -12.31
N ARG A 346 12.48 14.79 -12.24
CA ARG A 346 13.48 15.35 -11.34
C ARG A 346 14.71 15.72 -12.15
N ASP A 347 15.28 16.87 -11.85
CA ASP A 347 16.49 17.38 -12.49
C ASP A 347 17.61 17.50 -11.43
N PRO A 348 18.74 16.78 -11.57
CA PRO A 348 19.84 16.86 -10.63
C PRO A 348 20.58 18.20 -10.77
N ILE A 349 20.75 18.94 -9.67
CA ILE A 349 21.36 20.27 -9.67
C ILE A 349 22.83 20.20 -9.24
N GLU A 350 23.07 19.79 -7.99
CA GLU A 350 24.40 19.88 -7.36
C GLU A 350 24.58 18.86 -6.24
N ILE A 351 25.83 18.53 -5.93
CA ILE A 351 26.20 17.80 -4.71
C ILE A 351 26.76 18.83 -3.72
N ASP A 352 26.03 19.05 -2.64
CA ASP A 352 26.40 19.99 -1.59
C ASP A 352 27.45 19.33 -0.65
N PRO A 353 28.61 19.96 -0.43
CA PRO A 353 29.57 19.48 0.54
C PRO A 353 28.98 19.55 1.95
N THR A 354 29.07 18.45 2.66
CA THR A 354 28.88 18.43 4.11
C THR A 354 30.13 18.96 4.80
N ALA A 355 29.94 19.62 5.94
CA ALA A 355 31.01 19.97 6.86
C ALA A 355 31.08 18.91 7.97
N PRO A 356 32.20 18.19 8.16
CA PRO A 356 33.50 18.30 7.48
C PRO A 356 33.52 17.69 6.06
N PRO A 357 34.41 18.16 5.15
CA PRO A 357 34.46 17.78 3.73
C PRO A 357 34.77 16.29 3.45
N ASP A 358 35.33 15.59 4.45
CA ASP A 358 35.58 14.14 4.43
C ASP A 358 34.40 13.32 4.99
N ALA A 359 33.26 13.95 5.25
CA ALA A 359 32.11 13.24 5.77
C ALA A 359 31.68 12.14 4.79
N SER A 360 31.45 10.96 5.36
CA SER A 360 30.85 9.79 4.71
C SER A 360 29.38 10.01 4.31
N ALA A 361 28.97 11.25 4.11
CA ALA A 361 27.62 11.68 3.78
C ALA A 361 27.70 12.97 2.97
N ARG A 362 26.91 13.09 1.90
CA ARG A 362 26.77 14.27 1.05
C ARG A 362 25.30 14.50 0.74
N TRP A 363 24.92 15.74 0.48
CA TRP A 363 23.54 16.05 0.07
C TRP A 363 23.47 16.21 -1.45
N GLY A 364 22.60 15.44 -2.09
CA GLY A 364 22.31 15.59 -3.51
C GLY A 364 21.07 16.45 -3.71
N LEU A 365 21.24 17.62 -4.33
CA LEU A 365 20.19 18.61 -4.56
C LEU A 365 19.55 18.40 -5.93
N PHE A 366 18.22 18.43 -5.98
CA PHE A 366 17.45 18.25 -7.21
C PHE A 366 16.23 19.17 -7.26
N ARG A 367 15.79 19.49 -8.48
CA ARG A 367 14.57 20.26 -8.75
C ARG A 367 13.45 19.32 -9.21
N ASN A 368 12.23 19.58 -8.77
CA ASN A 368 11.06 18.90 -9.29
C ASN A 368 10.58 19.59 -10.58
N LEU A 369 10.57 18.87 -11.70
CA LEU A 369 10.11 19.37 -13.00
C LEU A 369 8.59 19.32 -13.15
N GLU A 370 7.91 18.44 -12.41
CA GLU A 370 6.44 18.35 -12.43
C GLU A 370 5.77 19.52 -11.70
N GLN A 371 6.45 20.05 -10.68
CA GLN A 371 5.99 21.21 -9.91
C GLN A 371 7.14 22.23 -9.75
N PRO A 372 7.40 23.07 -10.76
CA PRO A 372 8.52 24.01 -10.75
C PRO A 372 8.47 25.05 -9.63
N SER A 373 7.28 25.31 -9.07
CA SER A 373 7.08 26.21 -7.93
C SER A 373 7.53 25.63 -6.60
N MET A 374 7.76 24.31 -6.52
CA MET A 374 8.27 23.68 -5.30
C MET A 374 9.73 24.08 -5.08
N PRO A 375 10.13 24.33 -3.81
CA PRO A 375 11.52 24.62 -3.50
C PRO A 375 12.41 23.43 -3.86
N VAL A 376 13.70 23.70 -4.06
CA VAL A 376 14.73 22.67 -4.25
C VAL A 376 14.67 21.67 -3.11
N ARG A 377 14.91 20.40 -3.42
CA ARG A 377 14.88 19.27 -2.48
C ARG A 377 16.22 18.58 -2.45
N ALA A 378 16.50 17.87 -1.38
CA ALA A 378 17.74 17.16 -1.14
C ALA A 378 17.51 15.68 -0.85
N ILE A 379 18.49 14.84 -1.18
CA ILE A 379 18.62 13.47 -0.69
C ILE A 379 19.96 13.28 0.02
N LEU A 380 19.98 12.43 1.04
CA LEU A 380 21.20 12.08 1.73
C LEU A 380 21.90 10.90 1.05
N ILE A 381 23.14 11.10 0.62
CA ILE A 381 23.98 10.10 -0.04
C ILE A 381 25.13 9.75 0.89
N ARG A 382 25.22 8.50 1.35
CA ARG A 382 26.22 8.05 2.32
C ARG A 382 27.29 7.19 1.64
N LYS A 383 28.53 7.33 2.08
CA LYS A 383 29.62 6.45 1.68
C LYS A 383 29.64 5.26 2.64
N ASP A 384 29.48 4.06 2.11
CA ASP A 384 29.66 2.83 2.89
C ASP A 384 31.15 2.66 3.23
N PRO A 385 31.53 2.62 4.53
CA PRO A 385 32.92 2.50 4.94
C PRO A 385 33.54 1.16 4.55
N ARG A 386 32.75 0.12 4.32
CA ARG A 386 33.26 -1.23 3.98
C ARG A 386 33.59 -1.36 2.51
N THR A 387 32.68 -0.90 1.65
CA THR A 387 32.81 -1.07 0.20
C THR A 387 33.40 0.17 -0.48
N GLY A 388 33.43 1.31 0.21
CA GLY A 388 33.83 2.60 -0.37
C GLY A 388 32.81 3.18 -1.36
N ARG A 389 31.70 2.48 -1.62
CA ARG A 389 30.64 2.90 -2.54
C ARG A 389 29.72 3.92 -1.90
N TRP A 390 29.10 4.75 -2.72
CA TRP A 390 28.08 5.70 -2.29
C TRP A 390 26.70 5.08 -2.46
N SER A 391 25.83 5.26 -1.47
CA SER A 391 24.45 4.81 -1.52
C SER A 391 23.47 5.85 -1.00
N ALA A 392 22.28 5.89 -1.58
CA ALA A 392 21.14 6.66 -1.08
C ALA A 392 19.98 5.70 -0.80
N GLY A 393 19.37 5.79 0.38
CA GLY A 393 18.30 4.90 0.84
C GLY A 393 18.78 3.78 1.76
N ASP A 394 17.82 3.00 2.26
CA ASP A 394 18.02 1.87 3.20
C ASP A 394 17.67 0.51 2.56
N GLY A 395 17.22 0.50 1.30
CA GLY A 395 16.80 -0.70 0.56
C GLY A 395 15.44 -1.27 0.99
N ARG A 396 14.71 -0.58 1.87
CA ARG A 396 13.42 -1.03 2.41
C ARG A 396 12.31 0.00 2.23
N SER A 397 12.65 1.26 2.45
CA SER A 397 11.75 2.39 2.43
C SER A 397 12.04 3.24 1.19
N PRO A 398 11.05 3.98 0.65
CA PRO A 398 11.31 4.95 -0.39
C PRO A 398 12.38 5.94 0.05
N ILE A 399 13.29 6.32 -0.85
CA ILE A 399 14.35 7.28 -0.54
C ILE A 399 13.70 8.61 -0.10
N MET A 400 13.94 8.99 1.16
CA MET A 400 13.41 10.21 1.76
C MET A 400 14.02 11.44 1.09
N THR A 401 13.19 12.47 0.90
CA THR A 401 13.62 13.77 0.38
C THR A 401 13.40 14.82 1.45
N GLU A 402 14.35 15.73 1.60
CA GLU A 402 14.37 16.75 2.66
C GLU A 402 14.56 18.14 2.04
N PRO A 403 14.25 19.23 2.76
CA PRO A 403 14.71 20.56 2.35
C PRO A 403 16.26 20.61 2.34
N PRO A 404 16.88 21.40 1.44
CA PRO A 404 18.33 21.57 1.42
C PRO A 404 18.84 22.09 2.76
N PRO A 405 19.96 21.58 3.27
CA PRO A 405 20.60 22.16 4.45
C PRO A 405 21.01 23.61 4.15
N GLN A 406 21.01 24.46 5.17
CA GLN A 406 21.56 25.81 5.04
C GLN A 406 23.09 25.69 4.94
N LEU A 407 23.65 26.03 3.78
CA LEU A 407 25.11 26.00 3.60
C LEU A 407 25.78 26.95 4.60
N ALA A 408 26.86 26.47 5.22
CA ALA A 408 27.73 27.33 6.00
C ALA A 408 28.37 28.38 5.08
N PRO A 409 28.58 29.63 5.56
CA PRO A 409 29.23 30.66 4.76
C PRO A 409 30.61 30.18 4.26
N GLY A 410 30.79 30.12 2.93
CA GLY A 410 32.05 29.72 2.30
C GLY A 410 32.12 28.28 1.77
N ALA A 411 31.10 27.45 2.00
CA ALA A 411 30.99 26.13 1.34
C ALA A 411 30.77 26.30 -0.17
N ARG A 412 31.56 25.60 -1.00
CA ARG A 412 31.43 25.61 -2.47
C ARG A 412 30.74 24.33 -2.95
N PRO A 413 29.51 24.39 -3.47
CA PRO A 413 28.83 23.22 -4.01
C PRO A 413 29.51 22.71 -5.29
N VAL A 414 29.39 21.40 -5.55
CA VAL A 414 29.90 20.76 -6.77
C VAL A 414 28.76 20.63 -7.78
N PRO A 415 28.77 21.36 -8.91
CA PRO A 415 27.69 21.32 -9.89
C PRO A 415 27.63 19.96 -10.61
N VAL A 416 26.42 19.47 -10.86
CA VAL A 416 26.16 18.16 -11.49
C VAL A 416 25.89 18.27 -12.99
N SER A 417 25.82 19.48 -13.55
CA SER A 417 25.51 19.72 -14.96
C SER A 417 26.39 18.93 -15.91
N ALA A 418 25.75 18.10 -16.74
CA ALA A 418 26.28 17.66 -18.02
C ALA A 418 26.18 18.85 -18.99
N THR A 419 27.23 19.08 -19.76
CA THR A 419 27.29 20.04 -20.86
C THR A 419 26.06 19.94 -21.78
N ALA A 420 25.24 20.99 -21.77
CA ALA A 420 24.40 21.40 -22.88
C ALA A 420 24.48 22.93 -22.99
N ALA A 421 25.69 23.41 -23.28
CA ALA A 421 25.94 24.75 -23.77
C ALA A 421 26.75 24.58 -25.06
N GLY A 422 26.07 24.71 -26.21
CA GLY A 422 26.68 24.67 -27.53
C GLY A 422 25.64 24.44 -28.62
N GLY A 423 25.19 25.53 -29.25
CA GLY A 423 24.39 25.48 -30.48
C GLY A 423 23.28 26.53 -30.57
N SER A 424 23.64 27.80 -30.42
CA SER A 424 22.96 28.92 -31.10
C SER A 424 23.33 28.93 -32.57
#